data_AF-A0A975DNJ7-F1
#
_entry.id   AF-A0A975DNJ7-F1
#
_cell.length_a   1.000
_cell.length_b   1.000
_cell.length_c   1.000
_cell.angle_alpha   90.00
_cell.angle_beta   90.00
_cell.angle_gamma   90.00
#
_symmetry.space_group_name_H-M   'P 1'
#
loop_
_entity.id
_entity.type
_entity.pdbx_description
1 polymer ?
#
loop_
_entity_poly.entity_id
_entity_poly.type
_entity_poly.pdbx_seq_one_letter_code
_entity_poly.pdbx_strand_id
1 'polypeptide(L)'
;MCTAVLAANILVQFPFEPFGLADYLTYGAFTYPVTFLVNDLTNRRLGPSRTRRVVYVGFALAVLLSVAFASPRIAFASGTAFLCAQLLDVAVFDRLRRRAWWLPPLMSGFVSSAVDTVLFFSLAFAGTDLPWQNWALCDYGVKLAMIALFLGPYRMLIARMPVWQPRLNSATASL
;
A
#
# COMPACT_ATOMS: atom_id res chain seq x y z
N MET A 1 -9.80 -3.63 2.03
CA MET A 1 -9.20 -2.52 1.27
C MET A 1 -9.92 -1.22 1.59
N CYS A 2 -11.19 -1.05 1.21
CA CYS A 2 -11.96 0.18 1.44
C CYS A 2 -11.85 0.75 2.86
N THR A 3 -12.08 -0.06 3.91
CA THR A 3 -12.00 0.41 5.30
C THR A 3 -10.62 0.95 5.68
N ALA A 4 -9.53 0.33 5.20
CA ALA A 4 -8.18 0.79 5.47
C ALA A 4 -7.89 2.13 4.78
N VAL A 5 -8.34 2.29 3.53
CA VAL A 5 -8.20 3.55 2.78
C VAL A 5 -9.03 4.66 3.44
N LEU A 6 -10.28 4.37 3.80
CA LEU A 6 -11.15 5.34 4.47
C LEU A 6 -10.57 5.77 5.82
N ALA A 7 -10.09 4.83 6.63
CA ALA A 7 -9.44 5.13 7.90
C ALA A 7 -8.20 6.01 7.70
N ALA A 8 -7.35 5.70 6.71
CA ALA A 8 -6.20 6.53 6.40
C ALA A 8 -6.59 7.96 5.95
N ASN A 9 -7.63 8.11 5.13
CA ASN A 9 -8.13 9.41 4.69
C ASN A 9 -8.74 10.25 5.82
N ILE A 10 -9.29 9.62 6.84
CA ILE A 10 -9.77 10.33 8.05
C ILE A 10 -8.58 10.69 8.94
N LEU A 11 -7.70 9.72 9.19
CA LEU A 11 -6.59 9.87 10.13
C LEU A 11 -5.46 10.79 9.64
N VAL A 12 -5.37 11.03 8.33
CA VAL A 12 -4.42 12.01 7.76
C VAL A 12 -4.70 13.44 8.23
N GLN A 13 -5.91 13.72 8.73
CA GLN A 13 -6.28 15.06 9.23
C GLN A 13 -5.75 15.33 10.64
N PHE A 14 -5.23 14.30 11.32
CA PHE A 14 -4.76 14.40 12.70
C PHE A 14 -3.23 14.31 12.74
N PRO A 15 -2.53 15.38 13.15
CA PRO A 15 -1.07 15.38 13.36
C PRO A 15 -0.63 14.32 14.38
N PHE A 16 0.55 13.76 14.17
CA PHE A 16 1.15 12.80 15.09
C PHE A 16 1.99 13.54 16.15
N GLU A 17 1.33 13.96 17.23
CA GLU A 17 1.94 14.66 18.38
C GLU A 17 3.12 13.96 19.08
N PRO A 18 3.16 12.61 19.21
CA PRO A 18 4.24 11.97 19.95
C PRO A 18 5.63 12.26 19.37
N PHE A 19 6.61 12.41 20.26
CA PHE A 19 8.02 12.64 19.92
C PHE A 19 8.30 13.93 19.12
N GLY A 20 7.37 14.89 19.11
CA GLY A 20 7.56 16.17 18.40
C GLY A 20 7.48 16.02 16.87
N LEU A 21 6.76 15.01 16.38
CA LEU A 21 6.66 14.69 14.94
C LEU A 21 5.40 15.28 14.27
N ALA A 22 4.65 16.14 14.97
CA ALA A 22 3.39 16.71 14.48
C ALA A 22 3.55 17.48 13.16
N ASP A 23 4.68 18.14 12.96
CA ASP A 23 4.98 18.91 11.74
C ASP A 23 5.44 18.05 10.55
N TYR A 24 5.66 16.76 10.77
CA TYR A 24 6.25 15.84 9.78
C TYR A 24 5.31 14.70 9.42
N LEU A 25 4.47 14.26 10.35
CA LEU A 25 3.68 13.04 10.23
C LEU A 25 2.25 13.24 10.74
N THR A 26 1.33 12.48 10.14
CA THR A 26 -0.05 12.36 10.59
C THR A 26 -0.36 10.90 10.91
N TYR A 27 -1.46 10.64 11.61
CA TYR A 27 -1.91 9.26 11.86
C TYR A 27 -2.23 8.49 10.56
N GLY A 28 -2.43 9.20 9.44
CA GLY A 28 -2.53 8.63 8.10
C GLY A 28 -1.29 7.81 7.71
N ALA A 29 -0.08 8.27 8.06
CA ALA A 29 1.18 7.62 7.70
C ALA A 29 1.32 6.20 8.31
N PHE A 30 0.70 5.95 9.46
CA PHE A 30 0.73 4.66 10.14
C PHE A 30 -0.40 3.72 9.70
N THR A 31 -1.52 4.28 9.28
CA THR A 31 -2.70 3.50 8.88
C THR A 31 -2.70 3.15 7.40
N TYR A 32 -2.11 3.98 6.55
CA TYR A 32 -1.97 3.70 5.13
C TYR A 32 -1.20 2.40 4.81
N PRO A 33 -0.08 2.05 5.49
CA PRO A 33 0.60 0.77 5.31
C PRO A 33 -0.28 -0.48 5.49
N VAL A 34 -1.40 -0.37 6.23
CA VAL A 34 -2.36 -1.47 6.38
C VAL A 34 -2.96 -1.87 5.03
N THR A 35 -3.08 -0.92 4.09
CA THR A 35 -3.57 -1.21 2.73
C THR A 35 -2.66 -2.19 1.99
N PHE A 36 -1.33 -2.04 2.11
CA PHE A 36 -0.34 -2.97 1.55
C PHE A 36 -0.44 -4.36 2.19
N LEU A 37 -0.55 -4.44 3.52
CA LEU A 37 -0.78 -5.72 4.20
C LEU A 37 -2.05 -6.43 3.70
N VAL A 38 -3.15 -5.68 3.53
CA VAL A 38 -4.39 -6.23 2.96
C VAL A 38 -4.18 -6.70 1.52
N ASN A 39 -3.44 -5.94 0.72
CA ASN A 39 -3.14 -6.29 -0.66
C ASN A 39 -2.33 -7.58 -0.76
N ASP A 40 -1.28 -7.71 0.04
CA ASP A 40 -0.40 -8.88 0.14
C ASP A 40 -1.18 -10.14 0.52
N LEU A 41 -2.00 -10.05 1.58
CA LEU A 41 -2.85 -11.17 2.02
C LEU A 41 -3.86 -11.57 0.95
N THR A 42 -4.44 -10.59 0.27
CA THR A 42 -5.38 -10.82 -0.83
C THR A 42 -4.68 -11.50 -2.01
N ASN A 43 -3.49 -11.03 -2.38
CA ASN A 43 -2.68 -11.61 -3.47
C ASN A 43 -2.21 -13.04 -3.16
N ARG A 44 -1.83 -13.28 -1.90
CA ARG A 44 -1.48 -14.63 -1.45
C ARG A 44 -2.66 -15.60 -1.57
N ARG A 45 -3.85 -15.17 -1.13
CA ARG A 45 -5.05 -16.01 -1.03
C ARG A 45 -5.79 -16.17 -2.36
N LEU A 46 -5.88 -15.11 -3.17
CA LEU A 46 -6.76 -15.05 -4.34
C LEU A 46 -6.02 -14.95 -5.68
N GLY A 47 -4.71 -14.67 -5.65
CA GLY A 47 -3.90 -14.45 -6.84
C GLY A 47 -4.07 -13.06 -7.47
N PRO A 48 -3.18 -12.70 -8.41
CA PRO A 48 -2.99 -11.31 -8.85
C PRO A 48 -4.21 -10.75 -9.57
N SER A 49 -4.92 -11.55 -10.37
CA SER A 49 -6.10 -11.08 -11.12
C SER A 49 -7.26 -10.71 -10.21
N ARG A 50 -7.50 -11.46 -9.13
CA ARG A 50 -8.57 -11.13 -8.17
C ARG A 50 -8.16 -9.96 -7.28
N THR A 51 -6.90 -9.89 -6.87
CA THR A 51 -6.41 -8.76 -6.07
C THR A 51 -6.51 -7.43 -6.80
N ARG A 52 -6.15 -7.36 -8.09
CA ARG A 52 -6.34 -6.14 -8.90
C ARG A 52 -7.79 -5.64 -8.88
N ARG A 53 -8.78 -6.56 -8.94
CA ARG A 53 -10.20 -6.18 -8.81
C ARG A 53 -10.52 -5.61 -7.43
N VAL A 54 -9.98 -6.19 -6.36
CA VAL A 54 -10.15 -5.68 -4.99
C VAL A 54 -9.54 -4.29 -4.84
N VAL A 55 -8.39 -4.03 -5.46
CA VAL A 55 -7.76 -2.70 -5.51
C VAL A 55 -8.69 -1.70 -6.21
N TYR A 56 -9.16 -2.00 -7.43
CA TYR A 56 -10.02 -1.08 -8.18
C TYR A 56 -11.35 -0.78 -7.48
N VAL A 57 -12.04 -1.81 -7.01
CA VAL A 57 -13.34 -1.64 -6.32
C VAL A 57 -13.15 -0.95 -4.98
N GLY A 58 -12.14 -1.34 -4.21
CA GLY A 58 -11.83 -0.72 -2.93
C GLY A 58 -11.44 0.75 -3.08
N PHE A 59 -10.68 1.09 -4.11
CA PHE A 59 -10.33 2.46 -4.44
C PHE A 59 -11.54 3.29 -4.84
N ALA A 60 -12.36 2.80 -5.78
CA ALA A 60 -13.55 3.51 -6.24
C ALA A 60 -14.50 3.83 -5.07
N LEU A 61 -14.76 2.85 -4.19
CA LEU A 61 -15.58 3.05 -3.00
C LEU A 61 -14.96 4.06 -2.03
N ALA A 62 -13.64 3.98 -1.80
CA ALA A 62 -12.96 4.94 -0.93
C ALA A 62 -13.02 6.36 -1.47
N VAL A 63 -12.84 6.55 -2.78
CA VAL A 63 -12.99 7.86 -3.44
C VAL A 63 -14.41 8.38 -3.24
N LEU A 64 -15.45 7.58 -3.51
CA LEU A 64 -16.84 7.99 -3.33
C LEU A 64 -17.15 8.43 -1.89
N LEU A 65 -16.58 7.74 -0.90
CA LEU A 65 -16.78 8.05 0.52
C LEU A 65 -15.91 9.21 1.03
N SER A 66 -14.84 9.57 0.31
CA SER A 66 -13.86 10.58 0.75
C SER A 66 -13.79 11.83 -0.14
N VAL A 67 -14.55 11.88 -1.25
CA VAL A 67 -14.42 12.94 -2.28
C VAL A 67 -14.66 14.35 -1.73
N ALA A 68 -15.46 14.49 -0.66
CA ALA A 68 -15.80 15.78 -0.06
C ALA A 68 -14.69 16.37 0.83
N PHE A 69 -13.65 15.59 1.17
CA PHE A 69 -12.67 15.98 2.21
C PHE A 69 -11.30 16.42 1.65
N ALA A 70 -11.05 16.30 0.36
CA ALA A 70 -9.74 16.58 -0.24
C ALA A 70 -9.83 17.63 -1.35
N SER A 71 -8.80 18.46 -1.47
CA SER A 71 -8.67 19.35 -2.64
C SER A 71 -8.49 18.52 -3.92
N PRO A 72 -8.92 19.02 -5.09
CA PRO A 72 -8.80 18.27 -6.35
C PRO A 72 -7.37 17.81 -6.66
N ARG A 73 -6.37 18.65 -6.34
CA ARG A 73 -4.95 18.33 -6.53
C ARG A 73 -4.49 17.18 -5.62
N ILE A 74 -4.84 17.22 -4.34
CA ILE A 74 -4.47 16.18 -3.38
C ILE A 74 -5.20 14.87 -3.70
N ALA A 75 -6.47 14.93 -4.09
CA ALA A 75 -7.25 13.77 -4.51
C ALA A 75 -6.65 13.11 -5.77
N PHE A 76 -6.21 13.90 -6.75
CA PHE A 76 -5.55 13.38 -7.94
C PHE A 76 -4.19 12.75 -7.62
N ALA A 77 -3.39 13.41 -6.78
CA ALA A 77 -2.09 12.89 -6.35
C ALA A 77 -2.22 11.56 -5.58
N SER A 78 -3.12 11.51 -4.59
CA SER A 78 -3.35 10.30 -3.79
C SER A 78 -3.93 9.16 -4.62
N GLY A 79 -4.88 9.45 -5.51
CA GLY A 79 -5.47 8.44 -6.39
C GLY A 79 -4.46 7.82 -7.34
N THR A 80 -3.60 8.64 -7.94
CA THR A 80 -2.54 8.19 -8.86
C THR A 80 -1.50 7.36 -8.10
N ALA A 81 -0.99 7.88 -6.98
CA ALA A 81 0.00 7.19 -6.15
C ALA A 81 -0.52 5.84 -5.65
N PHE A 82 -1.72 5.81 -5.06
CA PHE A 82 -2.34 4.60 -4.54
C PHE A 82 -2.50 3.54 -5.63
N LEU A 83 -3.10 3.88 -6.78
CA LEU A 83 -3.33 2.90 -7.84
C LEU A 83 -2.02 2.35 -8.42
N CYS A 84 -1.05 3.23 -8.71
CA CYS A 84 0.25 2.80 -9.21
C CYS A 84 0.97 1.89 -8.22
N ALA A 85 1.01 2.27 -6.94
CA ALA A 85 1.67 1.51 -5.89
C ALA A 85 1.00 0.17 -5.63
N GLN A 86 -0.33 0.13 -5.48
CA GLN A 86 -1.05 -1.11 -5.19
C GLN A 86 -0.96 -2.12 -6.34
N LEU A 87 -0.99 -1.66 -7.59
CA LEU A 87 -0.83 -2.53 -8.75
C LEU A 87 0.61 -3.02 -8.90
N LEU A 88 1.59 -2.16 -8.64
CA LEU A 88 3.01 -2.54 -8.62
C LEU A 88 3.27 -3.57 -7.52
N ASP A 89 2.69 -3.39 -6.35
CA ASP A 89 2.78 -4.30 -5.21
C ASP A 89 2.26 -5.69 -5.60
N VAL A 90 1.08 -5.77 -6.22
CA VAL A 90 0.54 -7.04 -6.74
C VAL A 90 1.52 -7.71 -7.69
N ALA A 91 2.12 -6.95 -8.61
CA ALA A 91 3.02 -7.48 -9.63
C ALA A 91 4.35 -7.96 -9.03
N VAL A 92 4.98 -7.18 -8.15
CA VAL A 92 6.26 -7.55 -7.49
C VAL A 92 6.05 -8.73 -6.55
N PHE A 93 4.99 -8.70 -5.74
CA PHE A 93 4.65 -9.78 -4.83
C PHE A 93 4.43 -11.09 -5.57
N ASP A 94 3.64 -11.08 -6.65
CA ASP A 94 3.32 -12.29 -7.41
C ASP A 94 4.56 -12.89 -8.07
N ARG A 95 5.47 -12.06 -8.60
CA ARG A 95 6.78 -12.50 -9.13
C ARG A 95 7.62 -13.19 -8.07
N LEU A 96 7.59 -12.70 -6.83
CA LEU A 96 8.38 -13.25 -5.73
C LEU A 96 7.66 -14.36 -4.97
N ARG A 97 6.37 -14.65 -5.25
CA ARG A 97 5.48 -15.44 -4.38
C ARG A 97 6.04 -16.80 -3.93
N ARG A 98 6.88 -17.44 -4.74
CA ARG A 98 7.46 -18.77 -4.49
C ARG A 98 8.74 -18.74 -3.65
N ARG A 99 9.28 -17.55 -3.36
CA ARG A 99 10.42 -17.36 -2.47
C ARG A 99 10.00 -17.53 -1.00
N ALA A 100 10.94 -17.32 -0.08
CA ALA A 100 10.67 -17.36 1.36
C ALA A 100 9.46 -16.48 1.71
N TRP A 101 8.63 -16.94 2.65
CA TRP A 101 7.31 -16.34 2.94
C TRP A 101 7.34 -14.83 3.21
N TRP A 102 8.44 -14.32 3.79
CA TRP A 102 8.64 -12.92 4.16
C TRP A 102 9.15 -12.05 3.00
N LEU A 103 9.79 -12.65 1.99
CA LEU A 103 10.45 -11.89 0.93
C LEU A 103 9.44 -11.18 0.00
N PRO A 104 8.33 -11.80 -0.43
CA PRO A 104 7.32 -11.15 -1.26
C PRO A 104 6.75 -9.88 -0.64
N PRO A 105 6.13 -9.90 0.57
CA PRO A 105 5.55 -8.69 1.16
C PRO A 105 6.60 -7.62 1.48
N LEU A 106 7.82 -8.03 1.89
CA LEU A 106 8.88 -7.07 2.19
C LEU A 106 9.33 -6.31 0.93
N MET A 107 9.59 -7.03 -0.17
CA MET A 107 10.11 -6.42 -1.40
C MET A 107 9.03 -5.70 -2.21
N SER A 108 7.80 -6.25 -2.26
CA SER A 108 6.69 -5.56 -2.90
C SER A 108 6.33 -4.28 -2.15
N GLY A 109 6.25 -4.36 -0.82
CA GLY A 109 6.01 -3.21 0.05
C GLY A 109 7.09 -2.14 -0.09
N PHE A 110 8.38 -2.51 -0.07
CA PHE A 110 9.50 -1.59 -0.22
C PHE A 110 9.42 -0.80 -1.54
N VAL A 111 9.37 -1.50 -2.67
CA VAL A 111 9.38 -0.86 -4.01
C VAL A 111 8.12 -0.05 -4.23
N SER A 112 6.97 -0.58 -3.82
CA SER A 112 5.68 0.07 -4.08
C SER A 112 5.44 1.28 -3.19
N SER A 113 5.90 1.24 -1.94
CA SER A 113 5.85 2.41 -1.05
C SER A 113 6.77 3.52 -1.53
N ALA A 114 7.94 3.21 -2.11
CA ALA A 114 8.81 4.21 -2.70
C ALA A 114 8.11 4.93 -3.88
N VAL A 115 7.48 4.15 -4.76
CA VAL A 115 6.71 4.70 -5.90
C VAL A 115 5.51 5.53 -5.42
N ASP A 116 4.79 5.05 -4.40
CA ASP A 116 3.68 5.79 -3.77
C ASP A 116 4.14 7.16 -3.26
N THR A 117 5.19 7.19 -2.41
CA THR A 117 5.70 8.42 -1.82
C THR A 117 6.20 9.39 -2.89
N VAL A 118 6.99 8.91 -3.86
CA VAL A 118 7.51 9.77 -4.94
C VAL A 118 6.35 10.37 -5.75
N LEU A 119 5.37 9.57 -6.18
CA LEU A 119 4.25 10.06 -6.95
C LEU A 119 3.37 11.01 -6.15
N PHE A 120 3.01 10.66 -4.92
CA PHE A 120 2.13 11.45 -4.08
C PHE A 120 2.73 12.83 -3.81
N PHE A 121 3.93 12.89 -3.22
CA PHE A 121 4.52 14.17 -2.81
C PHE A 121 4.89 15.05 -4.01
N SER A 122 5.35 14.45 -5.12
CA SER A 122 5.64 15.21 -6.35
C SER A 122 4.34 15.83 -6.91
N LEU A 123 3.27 15.05 -7.06
CA LEU A 123 2.02 15.57 -7.63
C LEU A 123 1.32 16.57 -6.69
N ALA A 124 1.35 16.29 -5.38
CA ALA A 124 0.69 17.10 -4.35
C ALA A 124 1.39 18.44 -4.10
N PHE A 125 2.73 18.47 -4.11
CA PHE A 125 3.49 19.61 -3.57
C PHE A 125 4.60 20.15 -4.48
N ALA A 126 4.89 19.54 -5.63
CA ALA A 126 5.87 20.13 -6.55
C ALA A 126 5.48 21.56 -6.95
N GLY A 127 6.45 22.46 -6.98
CA GLY A 127 6.22 23.89 -7.25
C GLY A 127 5.64 24.68 -6.08
N THR A 128 5.62 24.13 -4.87
CA THR A 128 5.31 24.85 -3.63
C THR A 128 6.59 25.14 -2.83
N ASP A 129 6.57 26.15 -1.98
CA ASP A 129 7.68 26.50 -1.07
C ASP A 129 7.72 25.64 0.21
N LEU A 130 6.88 24.60 0.28
CA LEU A 130 6.79 23.72 1.44
C LEU A 130 7.96 22.72 1.47
N PRO A 131 8.42 22.28 2.65
CA PRO A 131 9.53 21.32 2.80
C PRO A 131 9.09 19.87 2.55
N TRP A 132 8.35 19.64 1.46
CA TRP A 132 7.66 18.38 1.20
C TRP A 132 8.60 17.19 0.97
N GLN A 133 9.86 17.42 0.62
CA GLN A 133 10.87 16.37 0.51
C GLN A 133 11.19 15.75 1.88
N ASN A 134 11.22 16.57 2.95
CA ASN A 134 11.43 16.09 4.30
C ASN A 134 10.23 15.27 4.78
N TRP A 135 9.01 15.75 4.51
CA TRP A 135 7.78 15.00 4.79
C TRP A 135 7.75 13.67 4.04
N ALA A 136 8.14 13.65 2.76
CA ALA A 136 8.23 12.44 1.97
C ALA A 136 9.22 11.43 2.56
N LEU A 137 10.37 11.90 3.02
CA LEU A 137 11.38 11.05 3.65
C LEU A 137 10.87 10.43 4.96
N CYS A 138 10.23 11.24 5.81
CA CYS A 138 9.62 10.79 7.06
C CYS A 138 8.50 9.77 6.80
N ASP A 139 7.58 10.08 5.89
CA ASP A 139 6.48 9.18 5.47
C ASP A 139 7.02 7.84 4.97
N TYR A 140 8.02 7.86 4.09
CA TYR A 140 8.62 6.63 3.58
C TYR A 140 9.32 5.83 4.69
N GLY A 141 10.02 6.50 5.61
CA GLY A 141 10.63 5.85 6.77
C GLY A 141 9.59 5.12 7.64
N VAL A 142 8.45 5.75 7.91
CA VAL A 142 7.33 5.11 8.63
C VAL A 142 6.78 3.93 7.84
N LYS A 143 6.58 4.06 6.53
CA LYS A 143 6.12 2.95 5.67
C LYS A 143 7.05 1.74 5.77
N LEU A 144 8.37 1.94 5.72
CA LEU A 144 9.36 0.86 5.86
C LEU A 144 9.32 0.19 7.23
N ALA A 145 9.24 0.98 8.30
CA ALA A 145 9.10 0.44 9.66
C ALA A 145 7.82 -0.39 9.80
N MET A 146 6.70 0.10 9.24
CA MET A 146 5.42 -0.59 9.26
C MET A 146 5.43 -1.87 8.42
N ILE A 147 6.08 -1.88 7.25
CA ILE A 147 6.25 -3.10 6.44
C ILE A 147 7.00 -4.17 7.25
N ALA A 148 8.10 -3.80 7.91
CA ALA A 148 8.87 -4.71 8.75
C ALA A 148 8.01 -5.23 9.92
N LEU A 149 7.29 -4.35 10.60
CA LEU A 149 6.38 -4.70 11.70
C LEU A 149 5.28 -5.67 11.24
N PHE A 150 4.70 -5.42 10.06
CA PHE A 150 3.59 -6.22 9.51
C PHE A 150 3.98 -7.59 9.00
N LEU A 151 5.28 -7.93 8.91
CA LEU A 151 5.72 -9.30 8.65
C LEU A 151 5.20 -10.29 9.71
N GLY A 152 5.13 -9.87 10.98
CA GLY A 152 4.58 -10.70 12.07
C GLY A 152 3.10 -11.05 11.85
N PRO A 153 2.19 -10.05 11.80
CA PRO A 153 0.78 -10.24 11.46
C PRO A 153 0.58 -11.01 10.15
N TYR A 154 1.35 -10.69 9.11
CA TYR A 154 1.29 -11.40 7.83
C TYR A 154 1.59 -12.90 8.03
N ARG A 155 2.67 -13.26 8.75
CA ARG A 155 3.02 -14.66 9.04
C ARG A 155 1.92 -15.42 9.77
N MET A 156 1.30 -14.77 10.76
CA MET A 156 0.21 -15.36 11.56
C MET A 156 -1.05 -15.59 10.72
N LEU A 157 -1.35 -14.71 9.78
CA LEU A 157 -2.55 -14.78 8.95
C LEU A 157 -2.39 -15.81 7.82
N ILE A 158 -1.23 -15.85 7.14
CA ILE A 158 -1.02 -16.84 6.07
C ILE A 158 -0.99 -18.28 6.60
N ALA A 159 -0.64 -18.50 7.88
CA ALA A 159 -0.68 -19.82 8.51
C ALA A 159 -2.10 -20.42 8.55
N ARG A 160 -3.13 -19.58 8.45
CA ARG A 160 -4.54 -19.96 8.56
C ARG A 160 -5.30 -19.88 7.23
N MET A 161 -4.62 -19.55 6.14
CA MET A 161 -5.28 -19.26 4.86
C MET A 161 -4.83 -20.22 3.76
N PRO A 162 -5.77 -20.70 2.91
CA PRO A 162 -5.41 -21.43 1.71
C PRO A 162 -4.63 -20.51 0.76
N VAL A 163 -3.49 -21.00 0.28
CA VAL A 163 -2.61 -20.25 -0.61
C VAL A 163 -3.00 -20.54 -2.05
N TRP A 164 -3.20 -19.49 -2.85
CA TRP A 164 -3.41 -19.67 -4.29
C TRP A 164 -2.12 -20.18 -4.95
N GLN A 165 -2.26 -21.19 -5.81
CA GLN A 165 -1.17 -21.69 -6.63
C GLN A 165 -1.48 -21.37 -8.10
N PRO A 166 -0.52 -20.81 -8.87
CA PRO A 166 -0.67 -20.70 -10.31
C PRO A 166 -0.94 -22.09 -10.90
N ARG A 167 -1.94 -22.23 -11.76
CA ARG A 167 -2.12 -23.47 -12.53
C ARG A 167 -0.85 -23.67 -13.36
N LEU A 168 -0.05 -24.69 -13.05
CA LEU A 168 0.96 -25.16 -13.97
C LEU A 168 0.19 -25.74 -15.15
N ASN A 169 0.38 -25.21 -16.36
CA ASN A 169 -0.14 -25.87 -17.55
C ASN A 169 0.45 -27.28 -17.56
N SER A 170 -0.40 -28.29 -17.49
CA SER A 170 -0.05 -29.72 -17.50
C SER A 170 0.57 -30.20 -18.83
N ALA A 171 1.03 -29.28 -19.69
CA ALA A 171 1.55 -29.56 -21.02
C ALA A 171 3.05 -29.90 -21.03
N THR A 172 3.76 -29.82 -19.90
CA THR A 172 5.21 -30.13 -19.80
C THR A 172 5.52 -31.33 -18.91
N ALA A 173 4.53 -32.13 -18.50
CA ALA A 173 4.73 -33.32 -17.68
C ALA A 173 4.76 -34.64 -18.50
N SER A 174 4.81 -34.57 -19.83
CA SER A 174 4.74 -35.73 -20.73
C SER A 174 5.83 -35.75 -21.81
N LEU A 175 7.02 -35.24 -21.52
CA LEU A 175 8.24 -35.45 -22.31
C LEU A 175 9.29 -36.08 -21.39
#